data_AF-A0A385EN14-F1
#
_entry.id   AF-A0A385EN14-F1
#
_cell.length_a   1.000
_cell.length_b   1.000
_cell.length_c   1.000
_cell.angle_alpha   90.00
_cell.angle_beta   90.00
_cell.angle_gamma   90.00
#
_symmetry.space_group_name_H-M   'P 1'
#
loop_
_entity.id
_entity.type
_entity.pdbx_description
1 polymer ?
#
loop_
_entity_poly.entity_id
_entity_poly.type
_entity_poly.pdbx_seq_one_letter_code
_entity_poly.pdbx_strand_id
1 'polypeptide(L)'
;MLMSVFHNWLLEIACENYFVYIKRLSANDTGATGGHQVGLYIPSGIVEKLFPSINHTRELNPSVFLTAHVSSHDCPDSEARAIYYNSRHFGKTRNEKRITRWGRGVIPPKNQCMNK
;
A
#
# COMPACT_ATOMS: atom_id res chain seq x y z
N MET A 1 -13.12 1.98 -31.84
CA MET A 1 -13.85 1.94 -30.55
C MET A 1 -12.98 2.68 -29.54
N LEU A 2 -13.48 3.76 -28.92
CA LEU A 2 -12.72 4.49 -27.91
C LEU A 2 -12.60 3.60 -26.66
N MET A 3 -11.38 3.21 -26.29
CA MET A 3 -11.12 2.44 -25.08
C MET A 3 -11.20 3.36 -23.85
N SER A 4 -11.72 2.83 -22.72
CA SER A 4 -11.82 3.60 -21.48
C SER A 4 -10.45 3.85 -20.84
N VAL A 5 -10.36 4.85 -19.96
CA VAL A 5 -9.12 5.18 -19.22
C VAL A 5 -8.57 3.95 -18.50
N PHE A 6 -9.43 3.18 -17.83
CA PHE A 6 -9.01 1.97 -17.13
C PHE A 6 -8.52 0.87 -18.09
N HIS A 7 -9.15 0.74 -19.27
CA HIS A 7 -8.69 -0.22 -20.28
C HIS A 7 -7.28 0.12 -20.77
N ASN A 8 -7.02 1.38 -21.10
CA ASN A 8 -5.71 1.81 -21.58
C ASN A 8 -4.63 1.63 -20.50
N TRP A 9 -4.96 1.96 -19.24
CA TRP A 9 -4.06 1.75 -18.11
C TRP A 9 -3.70 0.27 -17.94
N LEU A 10 -4.65 -0.66 -18.11
CA LEU A 10 -4.34 -2.10 -18.06
C LEU A 10 -3.37 -2.54 -19.16
N LEU A 11 -3.49 -1.98 -20.37
CA LEU A 11 -2.56 -2.28 -21.47
C LEU A 11 -1.15 -1.74 -21.19
N GLU A 12 -1.05 -0.53 -20.63
CA GLU A 12 0.23 0.07 -20.22
C GLU A 12 0.93 -0.80 -19.17
N ILE A 13 0.23 -1.13 -18.07
CA ILE A 13 0.79 -1.96 -16.99
C ILE A 13 1.17 -3.37 -17.49
N ALA A 14 0.43 -3.93 -18.45
CA ALA A 14 0.71 -5.26 -19.01
C ALA A 14 1.94 -5.31 -19.91
N CYS A 15 2.33 -4.20 -20.53
CA CYS A 15 3.46 -4.12 -21.46
C CYS A 15 4.77 -3.65 -20.81
N GLU A 16 4.72 -3.21 -19.56
CA GLU A 16 5.86 -2.67 -18.82
C GLU A 16 6.33 -3.59 -17.68
N ASN A 17 7.44 -3.22 -17.03
CA ASN A 17 8.05 -4.00 -15.96
C ASN A 17 7.39 -3.73 -14.59
N TYR A 18 6.11 -4.09 -14.46
CA TYR A 18 5.36 -3.99 -13.22
C TYR A 18 5.24 -5.33 -12.49
N PHE A 19 5.25 -5.25 -11.16
CA PHE A 19 4.75 -6.33 -10.31
C PHE A 19 3.33 -5.97 -9.83
N VAL A 20 2.33 -6.74 -10.28
CA VAL A 20 0.93 -6.44 -10.00
C VAL A 20 0.42 -7.22 -8.80
N TYR A 21 -0.15 -6.50 -7.83
CA TYR A 21 -0.86 -7.09 -6.68
C TYR A 21 -2.33 -6.67 -6.70
N ILE A 22 -3.22 -7.66 -6.85
CA ILE A 22 -4.67 -7.45 -6.90
C ILE A 22 -5.30 -8.01 -5.63
N LYS A 23 -6.09 -7.19 -4.94
CA LYS A 23 -6.90 -7.62 -3.80
C LYS A 23 -8.20 -6.82 -3.73
N ARG A 24 -9.19 -7.37 -3.02
CA ARG A 24 -10.28 -6.55 -2.46
C ARG A 24 -9.81 -5.92 -1.15
N LEU A 25 -10.14 -4.65 -0.94
CA LEU A 25 -9.80 -3.94 0.29
C LEU A 25 -10.65 -4.47 1.45
N SER A 26 -10.00 -4.85 2.54
CA SER A 26 -10.67 -5.22 3.80
C SER A 26 -11.02 -3.97 4.61
N ALA A 27 -11.92 -4.10 5.59
CA ALA A 27 -12.26 -3.02 6.51
C ALA A 27 -11.04 -2.48 7.30
N ASN A 28 -10.02 -3.31 7.51
CA ASN A 28 -8.77 -2.88 8.15
C ASN A 28 -7.85 -2.10 7.20
N ASP A 29 -7.82 -2.46 5.91
CA ASP A 29 -7.04 -1.72 4.92
C ASP A 29 -7.56 -0.29 4.79
N THR A 30 -8.89 -0.14 4.82
CA THR A 30 -9.63 1.13 4.72
C THR A 30 -9.69 1.93 6.03
N GLY A 31 -9.30 1.32 7.15
CA GLY A 31 -9.51 1.91 8.47
C GLY A 31 -10.99 2.03 8.87
N ALA A 32 -11.90 1.38 8.14
CA ALA A 32 -13.33 1.35 8.46
C ALA A 32 -13.64 0.66 9.81
N THR A 33 -12.71 -0.16 10.32
CA THR A 33 -12.82 -0.75 11.66
C THR A 33 -12.55 0.23 12.80
N GLY A 34 -12.06 1.45 12.51
CA GLY A 34 -11.67 2.43 13.53
C GLY A 34 -10.42 2.05 14.33
N GLY A 35 -9.81 0.89 14.05
CA GLY A 35 -8.60 0.43 14.72
C GLY A 35 -7.36 1.21 14.27
N HIS A 36 -6.33 1.21 15.11
CA HIS A 36 -5.07 1.91 14.85
C HIS A 36 -4.23 1.29 13.70
N GLN A 37 -4.65 0.14 13.15
CA GLN A 37 -3.91 -0.62 12.14
C GLN A 37 -4.29 -0.24 10.71
N VAL A 38 -4.29 1.04 10.42
CA VAL A 38 -4.67 1.54 9.10
C VAL A 38 -3.53 1.34 8.11
N GLY A 39 -3.84 0.76 6.95
CA GLY A 39 -2.90 0.59 5.84
C GLY A 39 -3.00 -0.78 5.21
N LEU A 40 -2.62 -0.84 3.93
CA LEU A 40 -2.78 -2.00 3.07
C LEU A 40 -1.93 -3.17 3.58
N TYR A 41 -2.56 -4.28 3.95
CA TYR A 41 -1.87 -5.54 4.21
C TYR A 41 -1.24 -6.09 2.93
N ILE A 42 0.04 -6.46 3.03
CA ILE A 42 0.81 -7.08 1.95
C ILE A 42 1.40 -8.43 2.41
N PRO A 43 1.20 -9.51 1.63
CA PRO A 43 1.83 -10.81 1.86
C PRO A 43 3.35 -10.76 1.97
N SER A 44 3.94 -11.62 2.81
CA SER A 44 5.38 -11.62 3.07
C SER A 44 6.23 -11.81 1.80
N GLY A 45 5.81 -12.69 0.89
CA GLY A 45 6.55 -12.96 -0.36
C GLY A 45 6.60 -11.74 -1.30
N ILE A 46 5.61 -10.86 -1.27
CA ILE A 46 5.63 -9.62 -2.04
C ILE A 46 6.66 -8.64 -1.46
N VAL A 47 6.74 -8.55 -0.13
CA VAL A 47 7.70 -7.65 0.54
C VAL A 47 9.14 -8.13 0.35
N GLU A 48 9.36 -9.44 0.39
CA GLU A 48 10.68 -10.01 0.10
C GLU A 48 11.18 -9.63 -1.29
N LYS A 49 10.28 -9.61 -2.28
CA LYS A 49 10.61 -9.22 -3.66
C LYS A 49 10.74 -7.70 -3.85
N LEU A 50 9.80 -6.91 -3.33
CA LEU A 50 9.72 -5.47 -3.61
C LEU A 50 10.48 -4.58 -2.63
N PHE A 51 10.64 -5.03 -1.38
CA PHE A 51 11.28 -4.26 -0.31
C PHE A 51 12.26 -5.13 0.49
N PRO A 52 13.31 -5.69 -0.15
CA PRO A 52 14.26 -6.56 0.51
C PRO A 52 14.98 -5.87 1.68
N SER A 53 15.14 -4.55 1.62
CA SER A 53 15.78 -3.75 2.66
C SER A 53 15.07 -3.80 4.00
N ILE A 54 13.75 -4.05 4.04
CA ILE A 54 12.97 -4.10 5.28
C ILE A 54 12.67 -5.53 5.73
N ASN A 55 13.04 -6.54 4.93
CA ASN A 55 12.73 -7.94 5.21
C ASN A 55 13.74 -8.56 6.20
N HIS A 56 13.86 -7.96 7.40
CA HIS A 56 14.75 -8.44 8.45
C HIS A 56 14.22 -8.17 9.87
N THR A 57 14.90 -8.74 10.85
CA THR A 57 14.56 -8.64 12.29
C THR A 57 15.67 -7.99 13.11
N ARG A 58 16.65 -7.35 12.48
CA ARG A 58 17.78 -6.67 13.15
C ARG A 58 17.36 -5.44 13.98
N GLU A 59 16.26 -4.81 13.60
CA GLU A 59 15.70 -3.65 14.29
C GLU A 59 14.17 -3.72 14.34
N LEU A 60 13.58 -2.95 15.25
CA LEU A 60 12.14 -2.91 15.43
C LEU A 60 11.48 -2.06 14.33
N ASN A 61 10.51 -2.65 13.64
CA ASN A 61 9.68 -2.01 12.63
C ASN A 61 10.43 -1.34 11.45
N PRO A 62 11.35 -2.06 10.76
CA PRO A 62 12.08 -1.51 9.62
C PRO A 62 11.11 -1.06 8.52
N SER A 63 11.47 0.02 7.83
CA SER A 63 10.59 0.64 6.83
C SER A 63 11.35 1.40 5.75
N VAL A 64 10.71 1.57 4.60
CA VAL A 64 11.20 2.37 3.48
C VAL A 64 10.05 3.19 2.89
N PHE A 65 10.38 4.36 2.34
CA PHE A 65 9.43 5.23 1.65
C PHE A 65 9.38 4.93 0.15
N LEU A 66 8.22 5.17 -0.46
CA LEU A 66 7.99 5.06 -1.88
C LEU A 66 6.98 6.10 -2.34
N THR A 67 7.13 6.59 -3.57
CA THR A 67 6.11 7.43 -4.20
C THR A 67 4.90 6.57 -4.54
N ALA A 68 3.73 6.99 -4.08
CA ALA A 68 2.45 6.39 -4.41
C ALA A 68 1.68 7.32 -5.33
N HIS A 69 1.49 6.88 -6.57
CA HIS A 69 0.65 7.51 -7.58
C HIS A 69 -0.70 6.78 -7.68
N VAL A 70 -1.80 7.52 -7.83
CA VAL A 70 -3.17 6.97 -7.90
C VAL A 70 -3.78 7.28 -9.26
N SER A 71 -3.73 6.33 -10.19
CA SER A 71 -4.25 6.55 -11.55
C SER A 71 -5.78 6.51 -11.67
N SER A 72 -6.50 6.12 -10.60
CA SER A 72 -7.96 5.94 -10.63
C SER A 72 -8.75 7.18 -10.20
N HIS A 73 -8.10 8.13 -9.53
CA HIS A 73 -8.71 9.35 -9.00
C HIS A 73 -7.72 10.50 -9.17
N ASP A 74 -8.22 11.74 -9.29
CA ASP A 74 -7.36 12.92 -9.27
C ASP A 74 -6.89 13.20 -7.84
N CYS A 75 -5.80 12.53 -7.44
CA CYS A 75 -5.15 12.70 -6.15
C CYS A 75 -3.69 13.08 -6.40
N PRO A 76 -3.09 13.99 -5.61
CA PRO A 76 -1.67 14.25 -5.68
C PRO A 76 -0.87 13.00 -5.28
N ASP A 77 0.31 12.85 -5.89
CA ASP A 77 1.28 11.86 -5.44
C ASP A 77 1.60 12.03 -3.95
N SER A 78 1.80 10.91 -3.27
CA SER A 78 2.10 10.90 -1.83
C SER A 78 3.31 10.03 -1.52
N GLU A 79 3.95 10.30 -0.38
CA GLU A 79 5.02 9.45 0.13
C GLU A 79 4.44 8.36 1.04
N ALA A 80 4.21 7.19 0.45
CA ALA A 80 3.77 6.01 1.17
C ALA A 80 4.95 5.33 1.88
N ARG A 81 4.63 4.53 2.90
CA ARG A 81 5.63 3.83 3.73
C ARG A 81 5.36 2.33 3.77
N ALA A 82 6.25 1.55 3.20
CA ALA A 82 6.32 0.12 3.41
C ALA A 82 6.98 -0.16 4.77
N ILE A 83 6.33 -0.95 5.61
CA ILE A 83 6.78 -1.25 6.97
C ILE A 83 6.57 -2.73 7.30
N TYR A 84 7.56 -3.33 7.95
CA TYR A 84 7.43 -4.65 8.56
C TYR A 84 7.21 -4.51 10.07
N TYR A 85 5.97 -4.65 10.53
CA TYR A 85 5.64 -4.74 11.95
C TYR A 85 6.11 -6.09 12.51
N ASN A 86 7.32 -6.10 13.07
CA ASN A 86 8.06 -7.30 13.47
C ASN A 86 8.21 -7.43 14.99
N SER A 87 7.36 -6.75 15.76
CA SER A 87 7.47 -6.66 17.23
C SER A 87 7.40 -8.00 17.96
N ARG A 88 6.94 -9.08 17.29
CA ARG A 88 7.05 -10.46 17.77
C ARG A 88 8.49 -10.89 18.09
N HIS A 89 9.46 -10.36 17.35
CA HIS A 89 10.89 -10.60 17.60
C HIS A 89 11.47 -9.75 18.73
N PHE A 90 10.65 -8.86 19.31
CA PHE A 90 11.03 -7.89 20.34
C PHE A 90 10.06 -7.94 21.54
N GLY A 91 9.55 -9.13 21.88
CA GLY A 91 8.72 -9.35 23.08
C GLY A 91 7.25 -8.89 22.98
N LYS A 92 6.73 -8.63 21.78
CA LYS A 92 5.32 -8.29 21.53
C LYS A 92 4.69 -9.32 20.57
N THR A 93 3.61 -8.97 19.87
CA THR A 93 2.81 -9.95 19.09
C THR A 93 2.79 -9.74 17.58
N ARG A 94 3.25 -8.60 17.04
CA ARG A 94 3.06 -8.28 15.62
C ARG A 94 4.11 -8.95 14.73
N ASN A 95 3.64 -9.54 13.64
CA ASN A 95 4.47 -10.11 12.59
C ASN A 95 3.77 -9.97 11.23
N GLU A 96 3.62 -8.73 10.75
CA GLU A 96 2.87 -8.42 9.52
C GLU A 96 3.52 -7.29 8.74
N LYS A 97 3.28 -7.21 7.43
CA LYS A 97 3.81 -6.17 6.57
C LYS A 97 2.70 -5.34 5.95
N ARG A 98 2.92 -4.03 5.85
CA ARG A 98 1.93 -3.08 5.35
C ARG A 98 2.55 -1.97 4.51
N ILE A 99 1.75 -1.40 3.61
CA ILE A 99 2.00 -0.07 3.06
C ILE A 99 1.01 0.90 3.71
N THR A 100 1.54 1.96 4.28
CA THR A 100 0.81 2.98 5.05
C THR A 100 1.09 4.36 4.46
N ARG A 101 0.51 5.42 5.03
CA ARG A 101 0.74 6.82 4.62
C ARG A 101 0.39 7.13 3.16
N TRP A 102 -0.69 6.54 2.65
CA TRP A 102 -1.21 6.81 1.30
C TRP A 102 -1.72 8.25 1.06
N GLY A 103 -1.56 9.18 2.00
CA GLY A 103 -2.18 10.50 1.95
C GLY A 103 -3.63 10.51 2.48
N ARG A 104 -4.12 11.70 2.85
CA ARG A 104 -5.52 11.87 3.25
C ARG A 104 -6.41 11.68 2.03
N GLY A 105 -7.39 10.80 2.14
CA GLY A 105 -8.46 10.62 1.16
C GLY A 105 -8.17 9.72 -0.03
N VAL A 106 -7.02 9.03 -0.03
CA VAL A 106 -6.63 8.06 -1.07
C VAL A 106 -7.20 6.66 -0.83
N ILE A 107 -7.51 6.30 0.42
CA ILE A 107 -8.14 5.00 0.74
C ILE A 107 -9.60 5.24 1.21
N PRO A 108 -10.59 4.49 0.69
CA PRO A 108 -11.97 4.50 1.18
C PRO A 108 -12.04 4.23 2.69
N PRO A 109 -13.09 4.64 3.44
CA PRO A 109 -14.26 5.41 3.00
C PRO A 109 -13.97 6.92 2.89
N LYS A 110 -12.75 7.36 3.18
CA LYS A 110 -12.41 8.78 3.28
C LYS A 110 -12.13 9.43 1.92
N ASN A 111 -12.66 8.92 0.80
CA ASN A 111 -12.47 9.44 -0.57
C ASN A 111 -12.78 10.95 -0.64
N GLN A 112 -11.79 11.76 -0.28
CA GLN A 112 -11.85 13.21 -0.15
C GLN A 112 -10.73 13.83 -1.00
N CYS A 113 -10.24 13.13 -2.04
CA CYS A 113 -9.37 13.74 -3.04
C CYS A 113 -10.07 14.87 -3.81
N MET A 114 -11.39 15.05 -3.66
CA MET A 114 -12.07 16.29 -4.04
C MET A 114 -11.95 17.30 -2.91
N ASN A 115 -10.93 18.15 -2.96
CA ASN A 115 -10.92 19.51 -2.41
C ASN A 115 -9.70 20.28 -2.96
N LYS A 116 -9.93 20.99 -4.06
CA LYS A 116 -9.43 22.34 -4.26
C LYS A 116 -10.62 23.22 -4.63
#